data_AF-A0A919I570-F1
#
_entry.id   AF-A0A919I570-F1
#
_cell.length_a   1.000
_cell.length_b   1.000
_cell.length_c   1.000
_cell.angle_alpha   90.00
_cell.angle_beta   90.00
_cell.angle_gamma   90.00
#
_symmetry.space_group_name_H-M   'P 1'
#
loop_
_entity.id
_entity.type
_entity.pdbx_description
1 polymer ?
#
loop_
_entity_poly.entity_id
_entity_poly.type
_entity_poly.pdbx_seq_one_letter_code
_entity_poly.pdbx_strand_id
1 'polypeptide(L)'
;MKEAVKAGDAKELIKYFNSSVDLNLEGDVNTFSKTQAEFVLRDFFKKHPPAEFNIMHTGSSKGGLQFAIGKYQSGTDSFDVLMRVREVEKAYLIHEMSFTKE
;
A
#
# COMPACT_ATOMS: atom_id res chain seq x y z
N MET A 1 5.21 -3.26 -8.05
CA MET A 1 4.34 -3.04 -6.87
C MET A 1 4.27 -4.27 -5.99
N LYS A 2 3.64 -5.38 -6.41
CA LYS A 2 3.58 -6.63 -5.62
C LYS A 2 4.95 -7.07 -5.09
N GLU A 3 5.96 -7.13 -5.96
CA GLU A 3 7.33 -7.52 -5.57
C GLU A 3 7.98 -6.53 -4.60
N ALA A 4 7.67 -5.23 -4.71
CA ALA A 4 8.18 -4.23 -3.77
C ALA A 4 7.57 -4.41 -2.37
N VAL A 5 6.27 -4.71 -2.28
CA VAL A 5 5.61 -5.05 -1.00
C VAL A 5 6.17 -6.36 -0.42
N LYS A 6 6.34 -7.40 -1.25
CA LYS A 6 6.96 -8.67 -0.85
C LYS A 6 8.39 -8.51 -0.33
N ALA A 7 9.16 -7.61 -0.93
CA ALA A 7 10.53 -7.34 -0.53
C ALA A 7 10.65 -6.34 0.64
N GLY A 8 9.54 -5.69 1.05
CA GLY A 8 9.59 -4.59 2.01
C GLY A 8 10.36 -3.37 1.48
N ASP A 9 10.45 -3.23 0.16
CA ASP A 9 11.19 -2.16 -0.50
C ASP A 9 10.29 -0.92 -0.66
N ALA A 10 10.29 -0.08 0.36
CA ALA A 10 9.54 1.17 0.37
C ALA A 10 9.94 2.10 -0.79
N LYS A 11 11.22 2.11 -1.18
CA LYS A 11 11.74 2.98 -2.25
C LYS A 11 11.21 2.57 -3.61
N GLU A 12 11.15 1.27 -3.90
CA GLU A 12 10.51 0.77 -5.12
C GLU A 12 8.99 0.89 -5.06
N LEU A 13 8.37 0.70 -3.89
CA LEU A 13 6.92 0.82 -3.73
C LEU A 13 6.42 2.23 -4.00
N ILE A 14 7.09 3.25 -3.46
CA ILE A 14 6.64 4.63 -3.64
C ILE A 14 6.66 5.03 -5.12
N LYS A 15 7.42 4.40 -6.02
CA LYS A 15 7.40 4.75 -7.46
C LYS A 15 5.99 4.69 -8.06
N TYR A 16 5.14 3.82 -7.54
CA TYR A 16 3.75 3.65 -7.96
C TYR A 16 2.77 4.62 -7.27
N PHE A 17 3.24 5.45 -6.35
CA PHE A 17 2.41 6.41 -5.62
C PHE A 17 2.23 7.70 -6.40
N ASN A 18 1.07 8.31 -6.19
CA ASN A 18 0.80 9.67 -6.58
C ASN A 18 1.65 10.65 -5.74
N SER A 19 1.66 11.93 -6.12
CA SER A 19 2.40 12.97 -5.40
C SER A 19 1.97 13.11 -3.93
N SER A 20 0.68 12.88 -3.67
CA SER A 20 0.06 12.80 -2.35
C SER A 20 -0.65 11.46 -2.20
N VAL A 21 -0.46 10.80 -1.06
CA VAL A 21 -1.03 9.49 -0.74
C VAL A 21 -1.61 9.48 0.67
N ASP A 22 -2.77 8.87 0.83
CA ASP A 22 -3.34 8.57 2.14
C ASP A 22 -2.84 7.20 2.59
N LEU A 23 -2.16 7.15 3.74
CA LEU A 23 -1.70 5.91 4.35
C LEU A 23 -2.46 5.68 5.64
N ASN A 24 -3.01 4.48 5.78
CA ASN A 24 -3.52 3.95 7.04
C ASN A 24 -2.62 2.80 7.48
N LEU A 25 -1.91 2.99 8.59
CA LEU A 25 -1.05 1.96 9.16
C LEU A 25 -1.59 1.63 10.55
N GLU A 26 -2.15 0.44 10.72
CA GLU A 26 -2.65 -0.03 12.02
C GLU A 26 -3.77 0.86 12.62
N GLY A 27 -4.53 1.59 11.79
CA GLY A 27 -5.59 2.51 12.22
C GLY A 27 -5.19 3.99 12.22
N ASP A 28 -3.90 4.30 12.11
CA ASP A 28 -3.42 5.68 12.00
C ASP A 28 -3.46 6.15 10.55
N VAL A 29 -4.49 6.95 10.23
CA VAL A 29 -4.71 7.51 8.90
C VAL A 29 -4.07 8.89 8.79
N ASN A 30 -3.15 9.07 7.83
CA ASN A 30 -2.50 10.34 7.54
C ASN A 30 -2.22 10.50 6.04
N THR A 31 -2.20 11.75 5.57
CA THR A 31 -1.81 12.08 4.19
C THR A 31 -0.34 12.48 4.14
N PHE A 32 0.40 11.91 3.19
CA PHE A 32 1.83 12.12 3.02
C PHE A 32 2.18 12.50 1.58
N SER A 33 3.25 13.27 1.42
CA SER A 33 3.95 13.32 0.12
C SER A 33 4.62 11.98 -0.18
N LYS A 34 4.92 11.73 -1.46
CA LYS A 34 5.65 10.53 -1.93
C LYS A 34 6.94 10.26 -1.13
N THR A 35 7.70 11.31 -0.83
CA THR A 35 8.96 11.20 -0.07
C THR A 35 8.71 10.89 1.40
N GLN A 36 7.74 11.52 2.04
CA GLN A 36 7.39 11.22 3.44
C GLN A 36 6.85 9.79 3.58
N ALA A 37 6.04 9.35 2.63
CA ALA A 37 5.51 7.99 2.57
C ALA A 37 6.62 6.93 2.52
N GLU A 38 7.74 7.19 1.82
CA GLU A 38 8.89 6.27 1.80
C GLU A 38 9.44 6.02 3.21
N PHE A 39 9.64 7.10 3.99
CA PHE A 39 10.18 6.98 5.35
C PHE A 39 9.23 6.20 6.26
N VAL A 40 7.94 6.54 6.23
CA VAL A 40 6.92 5.92 7.08
C VAL A 40 6.74 4.43 6.73
N LEU A 41 6.68 4.09 5.43
CA LEU A 41 6.56 2.70 4.98
C LEU A 41 7.82 1.88 5.28
N ARG A 42 9.00 2.49 5.16
CA ARG A 42 10.25 1.83 5.52
C ARG A 42 10.27 1.45 7.01
N ASP A 43 9.79 2.34 7.88
CA ASP A 43 9.74 2.06 9.31
C ASP A 43 8.65 1.02 9.63
N PHE A 44 7.51 1.05 8.92
CA PHE A 44 6.50 0.01 8.99
C PHE A 44 7.04 -1.36 8.58
N PHE A 45 7.70 -1.49 7.43
CA PHE A 45 8.28 -2.77 6.98
C PHE A 45 9.44 -3.27 7.86
N LYS A 46 10.15 -2.37 8.56
CA LYS A 46 11.13 -2.79 9.57
C LYS A 46 10.47 -3.37 10.82
N LYS A 47 9.36 -2.77 11.25
CA LYS A 47 8.56 -3.24 12.40
C LYS A 47 7.82 -4.53 12.07
N HIS A 48 7.33 -4.63 10.83
CA HIS A 48 6.52 -5.73 10.32
C HIS A 48 7.14 -6.30 9.04
N PRO A 49 8.26 -7.05 9.13
CA PRO A 49 8.96 -7.57 7.96
C PRO A 49 8.07 -8.54 7.15
N PRO A 50 7.98 -8.38 5.82
CA PRO A 50 7.13 -9.23 4.99
C PRO A 50 7.62 -10.66 4.96
N ALA A 51 6.75 -11.59 5.34
CA ALA A 51 6.92 -13.02 5.10
C ALA A 51 6.22 -13.45 3.82
N GLU A 52 5.00 -12.96 3.59
CA GLU A 52 4.22 -13.27 2.40
C GLU A 52 3.32 -12.09 2.00
N PHE A 53 3.09 -11.92 0.70
CA PHE A 53 2.10 -10.97 0.20
C PHE A 53 1.39 -11.48 -1.07
N ASN A 54 0.06 -11.58 -1.02
CA ASN A 54 -0.77 -12.06 -2.13
C ASN A 54 -1.96 -11.14 -2.38
N ILE A 55 -2.20 -10.79 -3.65
CA ILE A 55 -3.41 -10.07 -4.05
C ILE A 55 -4.54 -11.08 -4.16
N MET A 56 -5.62 -10.85 -3.40
CA MET A 56 -6.79 -11.74 -3.32
C MET A 56 -7.92 -11.26 -4.22
N HIS A 57 -8.15 -9.94 -4.24
CA HIS A 57 -9.23 -9.35 -5.03
C HIS A 57 -8.75 -8.10 -5.74
N THR A 58 -9.25 -7.89 -6.95
CA THR A 58 -9.10 -6.65 -7.71
C THR A 58 -10.46 -6.27 -8.25
N GLY A 59 -10.72 -4.98 -8.38
CA GLY A 59 -11.99 -4.52 -8.94
C GLY A 59 -12.03 -3.02 -9.15
N SER A 60 -13.23 -2.53 -9.43
CA SER A 60 -13.53 -1.11 -9.57
C SER A 60 -14.65 -0.74 -8.60
N SER A 61 -14.49 0.37 -7.90
CA SER A 61 -15.53 0.90 -7.02
C SER A 61 -16.69 1.48 -7.82
N LYS A 62 -17.81 1.82 -7.15
CA LYS A 62 -19.01 2.41 -7.77
C LYS A 62 -18.77 3.75 -8.48
N GLY A 63 -17.57 4.32 -8.43
CA GLY A 63 -17.15 5.52 -9.18
C GLY A 63 -16.04 5.29 -10.20
N GLY A 64 -15.72 4.03 -10.53
CA GLY A 64 -14.67 3.69 -11.50
C GLY A 64 -13.24 3.70 -10.95
N LEU A 65 -13.06 4.00 -9.65
CA LEU A 65 -11.74 3.92 -9.02
C LEU A 65 -11.34 2.45 -8.84
N GLN A 66 -10.23 2.07 -9.44
CA GLN A 66 -9.72 0.71 -9.35
C GLN A 66 -9.10 0.47 -7.97
N PHE A 67 -9.28 -0.74 -7.45
CA PHE A 67 -8.71 -1.16 -6.18
C PHE A 67 -8.17 -2.58 -6.24
N ALA A 68 -7.24 -2.87 -5.33
CA ALA A 68 -6.74 -4.20 -5.06
C ALA A 68 -6.75 -4.45 -3.55
N ILE A 69 -7.14 -5.65 -3.15
CA ILE A 69 -7.09 -6.16 -1.77
C ILE A 69 -6.12 -7.33 -1.77
N GLY A 70 -5.11 -7.25 -0.91
CA GLY A 70 -4.16 -8.33 -0.68
C GLY A 70 -4.07 -8.71 0.79
N LYS A 71 -3.50 -9.89 1.06
CA LYS A 71 -3.10 -10.32 2.39
C LYS A 71 -1.60 -10.19 2.54
N TYR A 72 -1.17 -9.61 3.64
CA TYR A 72 0.22 -9.41 4.01
C TYR A 72 0.50 -10.12 5.34
N GLN A 73 1.42 -11.07 5.32
CA GLN A 73 1.85 -11.79 6.52
C GLN A 73 3.20 -11.25 7.00
N SER A 74 3.31 -11.04 8.30
CA SER A 74 4.54 -10.63 8.98
C SER A 74 4.67 -11.38 10.30
N GLY A 75 5.42 -12.48 10.30
CA GLY A 75 5.53 -13.36 11.47
C GLY A 75 4.18 -13.98 11.83
N THR A 76 3.66 -13.71 13.03
CA THR A 76 2.33 -14.15 13.47
C THR A 76 1.22 -13.17 13.11
N ASP A 77 1.55 -11.98 12.63
CA ASP A 77 0.60 -10.95 12.28
C ASP A 77 0.16 -11.07 10.82
N SER A 78 -1.12 -10.80 10.57
CA SER A 78 -1.74 -10.78 9.25
C SER A 78 -2.44 -9.44 9.06
N PHE A 79 -2.30 -8.86 7.87
CA PHE A 79 -2.88 -7.58 7.51
C PHE A 79 -3.64 -7.68 6.20
N ASP A 80 -4.85 -7.12 6.19
CA ASP A 80 -5.55 -6.78 4.96
C ASP A 80 -4.94 -5.49 4.38
N VAL A 81 -4.45 -5.60 3.15
CA VAL A 81 -3.84 -4.51 2.40
C VAL A 81 -4.79 -4.04 1.33
N LEU A 82 -5.38 -2.86 1.52
CA LEU A 82 -6.19 -2.19 0.52
C LEU A 82 -5.34 -1.17 -0.23
N MET A 83 -5.38 -1.22 -1.56
CA MET A 83 -4.75 -0.23 -2.43
C MET A 83 -5.83 0.35 -3.35
N ARG A 84 -5.96 1.68 -3.38
CA ARG A 84 -6.80 2.38 -4.36
C ARG A 84 -5.92 3.16 -5.32
N VAL A 85 -6.18 2.99 -6.61
CA VAL A 85 -5.47 3.69 -7.67
C VAL A 85 -6.40 4.63 -8.41
N ARG A 86 -5.83 5.71 -8.93
CA ARG A 86 -6.51 6.66 -9.82
C ARG A 86 -5.64 6.92 -11.04
N GLU A 87 -6.26 7.24 -12.17
CA GLU A 87 -5.53 7.67 -13.35
C GLU A 87 -5.02 9.10 -13.17
N VAL A 88 -3.72 9.30 -13.42
CA VAL A 88 -3.02 10.58 -13.45
C VAL A 88 -2.10 10.54 -14.66
N GLU A 89 -2.30 11.46 -15.61
CA GLU A 89 -1.49 11.55 -16.84
C GLU A 89 -1.30 10.20 -17.57
N LYS A 90 -2.39 9.43 -17.70
CA LYS A 90 -2.42 8.07 -18.33
C LYS A 90 -1.68 6.98 -17.54
N ALA A 91 -1.30 7.22 -16.30
CA ALA A 91 -0.75 6.23 -15.39
C ALA A 91 -1.70 5.99 -14.20
N TYR A 92 -1.86 4.72 -13.80
CA TYR A 92 -2.59 4.39 -12.57
C TYR A 92 -1.64 4.47 -11.38
N LEU A 93 -1.89 5.44 -10.50
CA LEU A 93 -1.08 5.70 -9.32
C LEU A 93 -1.88 5.46 -8.04
N ILE A 94 -1.22 4.90 -7.03
CA ILE A 94 -1.79 4.72 -5.70
C ILE A 94 -2.02 6.11 -5.08
N HIS A 95 -3.26 6.37 -4.68
CA HIS A 95 -3.60 7.55 -3.88
C HIS A 95 -4.01 7.17 -2.45
N GLU A 96 -4.32 5.90 -2.20
CA GLU A 96 -4.59 5.39 -0.85
C GLU A 96 -4.03 3.98 -0.69
N MET A 97 -3.36 3.73 0.43
CA MET A 97 -2.94 2.39 0.84
C MET A 97 -3.18 2.19 2.33
N SER A 98 -3.87 1.10 2.69
CA SER A 98 -4.19 0.76 4.07
C SER A 98 -3.64 -0.61 4.43
N PHE A 99 -2.97 -0.72 5.58
CA PHE A 99 -2.60 -1.96 6.23
C PHE A 99 -3.40 -2.08 7.53
N THR A 100 -4.47 -2.87 7.49
CA THR A 100 -5.34 -3.11 8.64
C THR A 100 -5.04 -4.49 9.20
N LYS A 101 -4.66 -4.57 10.47
CA LYS A 101 -4.42 -5.85 11.13
C LYS A 101 -5.74 -6.65 11.22
N GLU A 102 -5.69 -7.94 10.88
CA GLU A 102 -6.83 -8.87 11.07
C GLU A 102 -7.16 -9.10 12.55
#